data_AF-A0A660N4Y5-F1
#
_entry.id   AF-A0A660N4Y5-F1
#
_cell.length_a   1.000
_cell.length_b   1.000
_cell.length_c   1.000
_cell.angle_alpha   90.00
_cell.angle_beta   90.00
_cell.angle_gamma   90.00
#
_symmetry.space_group_name_H-M   'P 1'
#
loop_
_entity.id
_entity.type
_entity.pdbx_description
1 polymer ?
#
loop_
_entity_poly.entity_id
_entity_poly.type
_entity_poly.pdbx_seq_one_letter_code
_entity_poly.pdbx_strand_id
1 'polypeptide(L)'
;MTDIQSQRVTDEPNENTIFMVWNFKDGMDVAPVFKRLCALVGNLNNSATNRFPQQKASVVLGISHGAWQRLDLPKPLPRELAEFAPIKGAKHTAVATRGDVHLHLRAEQQSVLYDMAAVLTDLLTPAADCVEEVHGFRYWDGRSIL
;
A
#
# COMPACT_ATOMS: atom_id res chain seq x y z
N MET A 1 13.44 23.16 8.02
CA MET A 1 12.79 22.07 7.27
C MET A 1 12.58 20.95 8.25
N THR A 2 11.34 20.50 8.45
CA THR A 2 11.08 19.25 9.19
C THR A 2 11.79 18.13 8.44
N ASP A 3 12.57 17.31 9.12
CA ASP A 3 13.26 16.19 8.49
C ASP A 3 12.21 15.22 7.93
N ILE A 4 12.12 15.12 6.60
CA ILE A 4 11.12 14.27 5.94
C ILE A 4 11.70 12.87 5.91
N GLN A 5 11.24 12.02 6.84
CA GLN A 5 11.61 10.61 6.82
C GLN A 5 10.75 9.86 5.80
N SER A 6 11.41 9.28 4.80
CA SER A 6 10.75 8.43 3.82
C SER A 6 10.16 7.17 4.47
N GLN A 7 9.05 6.67 3.91
CA GLN A 7 8.65 5.27 4.12
C GLN A 7 9.74 4.31 3.58
N ARG A 8 9.64 3.04 3.94
CA ARG A 8 10.59 1.95 3.60
C ARG A 8 10.56 1.51 2.13
N VAL A 9 10.65 2.44 1.19
CA VAL A 9 10.49 2.19 -0.25
C VAL A 9 11.74 1.61 -0.93
N THR A 10 12.89 1.66 -0.26
CA THR A 10 14.19 1.18 -0.78
C THR A 10 14.73 -0.04 -0.04
N ASP A 11 13.95 -0.64 0.86
CA ASP A 11 14.37 -1.82 1.62
C ASP A 11 14.56 -3.03 0.71
N GLU A 12 15.45 -3.94 1.13
CA GLU A 12 15.71 -5.21 0.44
C GLU A 12 14.44 -6.08 0.31
N PRO A 13 14.38 -6.99 -0.68
CA PRO A 13 13.28 -7.95 -0.80
C PRO A 13 13.23 -8.91 0.41
N ASN A 14 12.00 -9.24 0.85
CA ASN A 14 11.75 -10.29 1.84
C ASN A 14 11.27 -11.59 1.18
N GLU A 15 11.18 -12.67 1.96
CA GLU A 15 10.61 -13.94 1.51
C GLU A 15 9.11 -13.87 1.18
N ASN A 16 8.35 -12.95 1.78
CA ASN A 16 6.89 -12.86 1.60
C ASN A 16 6.43 -11.41 1.38
N THR A 17 5.33 -11.25 0.64
CA THR A 17 4.67 -9.96 0.41
C THR A 17 3.15 -10.10 0.29
N ILE A 18 2.42 -9.06 0.69
CA ILE A 18 1.00 -8.89 0.36
C ILE A 18 0.84 -7.52 -0.30
N PHE A 19 0.23 -7.51 -1.49
CA PHE A 19 -0.22 -6.29 -2.16
C PHE A 19 -1.73 -6.16 -1.98
N MET A 20 -2.19 -5.01 -1.52
CA MET A 20 -3.61 -4.72 -1.39
C MET A 20 -3.95 -3.41 -2.09
N VAL A 21 -5.01 -3.42 -2.90
CA VAL A 21 -5.56 -2.23 -3.55
C VAL A 21 -6.97 -2.00 -3.02
N TRP A 22 -7.23 -0.78 -2.56
CA TRP A 22 -8.49 -0.38 -1.96
C TRP A 22 -9.10 0.80 -2.69
N ASN A 23 -10.42 0.78 -2.86
CA ASN A 23 -11.21 1.88 -3.38
C ASN A 23 -12.14 2.42 -2.31
N PHE A 24 -12.13 3.73 -2.08
CA PHE A 24 -13.04 4.38 -1.16
C PHE A 24 -14.48 4.30 -1.68
N LYS A 25 -15.41 3.87 -0.82
CA LYS A 25 -16.84 3.80 -1.13
C LYS A 25 -17.38 5.18 -1.48
N ASP A 26 -18.24 5.27 -2.49
CA ASP A 26 -18.79 6.55 -2.93
C ASP A 26 -19.71 7.18 -1.86
N GLY A 27 -19.77 8.52 -1.84
CA GLY A 27 -20.61 9.26 -0.89
C GLY A 27 -20.14 9.25 0.58
N MET A 28 -19.02 8.59 0.89
CA MET A 28 -18.45 8.58 2.23
C MET A 28 -17.46 9.72 2.47
N ASP A 29 -17.53 10.31 3.67
CA ASP A 29 -16.42 11.09 4.23
C ASP A 29 -15.31 10.14 4.68
N VAL A 30 -14.26 10.07 3.87
CA VAL A 30 -13.14 9.14 4.05
C VAL A 30 -11.94 9.76 4.76
N ALA A 31 -11.94 11.06 5.02
CA ALA A 31 -10.83 11.71 5.71
C ALA A 31 -10.58 11.15 7.14
N PRO A 32 -11.61 10.83 7.96
CA PRO A 32 -11.40 10.26 9.28
C PRO A 32 -10.76 8.87 9.24
N VAL A 33 -11.20 7.98 8.34
CA VAL A 33 -10.61 6.64 8.20
C VAL A 33 -9.19 6.72 7.66
N PHE A 34 -8.93 7.62 6.71
CA PHE A 34 -7.62 7.79 6.12
C PHE A 34 -6.59 8.30 7.14
N LYS A 35 -6.97 9.26 8.01
CA LYS A 35 -6.11 9.71 9.11
C LYS A 35 -5.75 8.56 10.06
N ARG A 36 -6.73 7.70 10.38
CA ARG A 36 -6.48 6.49 11.18
C ARG A 36 -5.57 5.50 10.46
N LEU A 37 -5.71 5.36 9.13
CA LEU A 37 -4.87 4.49 8.32
C LEU A 37 -3.41 4.96 8.37
N CYS A 38 -3.16 6.26 8.19
CA CYS A 38 -1.81 6.83 8.29
C CYS A 38 -1.18 6.55 9.66
N ALA A 39 -1.95 6.73 10.74
CA ALA A 39 -1.48 6.42 12.09
C ALA A 39 -1.21 4.91 12.27
N LEU A 40 -2.09 4.05 11.76
CA LEU A 40 -1.95 2.60 11.84
C LEU A 40 -0.71 2.11 11.08
N VAL A 41 -0.44 2.62 9.88
CA VAL A 41 0.76 2.30 9.10
C VAL A 41 2.04 2.60 9.89
N GLY A 42 2.11 3.78 10.53
CA GLY A 42 3.23 4.12 11.41
C GLY A 42 3.35 3.17 12.61
N ASN A 43 2.23 2.86 13.26
CA ASN A 43 2.19 1.98 14.43
C ASN A 43 2.57 0.53 14.10
N LEU A 44 2.13 0.00 12.96
CA LEU A 44 2.48 -1.34 12.51
C LEU A 44 3.97 -1.43 12.21
N ASN A 45 4.55 -0.46 11.49
CA ASN A 45 5.98 -0.41 11.21
C ASN A 45 6.83 -0.31 12.48
N ASN A 46 6.45 0.54 13.44
CA ASN A 46 7.13 0.66 14.73
C ASN A 46 7.01 -0.64 15.56
N SER A 47 5.81 -1.23 15.59
CA SER A 47 5.56 -2.47 16.33
C SER A 47 6.33 -3.65 15.74
N ALA A 48 6.39 -3.76 14.41
CA ALA A 48 7.18 -4.74 13.68
C ALA A 48 8.67 -4.64 14.04
N THR A 49 9.24 -3.44 13.99
CA THR A 49 10.66 -3.23 14.33
C THR A 49 10.98 -3.57 15.78
N ASN A 50 10.08 -3.25 16.71
CA ASN A 50 10.33 -3.48 18.13
C ASN A 50 10.10 -4.94 18.56
N ARG A 51 9.04 -5.59 18.06
CA ARG A 51 8.66 -6.95 18.46
C ARG A 51 9.34 -8.02 17.64
N PHE A 52 9.57 -7.75 16.35
CA PHE A 52 9.99 -8.73 15.37
C PHE A 52 11.12 -8.20 14.47
N PRO A 53 12.24 -7.70 15.03
CA PRO A 53 13.29 -7.05 14.23
C PRO A 53 13.86 -7.95 13.13
N GLN A 54 13.94 -9.27 13.38
CA GLN A 54 14.43 -10.25 12.41
C GLN A 54 13.46 -10.52 11.26
N GLN A 55 12.18 -10.18 11.40
CA GLN A 55 11.17 -10.37 10.36
C GLN A 55 11.21 -9.29 9.29
N LYS A 56 11.97 -8.20 9.53
CA LYS A 56 12.09 -7.05 8.63
C LYS A 56 10.73 -6.55 8.12
N ALA A 57 9.69 -6.69 8.94
CA ALA A 57 8.33 -6.45 8.50
C ALA A 57 8.08 -4.96 8.26
N SER A 58 7.38 -4.64 7.18
CA SER A 58 7.03 -3.27 6.81
C SER A 58 5.72 -3.20 6.04
N VAL A 59 5.03 -2.07 6.15
CA VAL A 59 3.93 -1.67 5.27
C VAL A 59 4.24 -0.28 4.70
N VAL A 60 4.09 -0.14 3.39
CA VAL A 60 4.16 1.12 2.66
C VAL A 60 2.78 1.50 2.16
N LEU A 61 2.37 2.74 2.42
CA LEU A 61 1.12 3.33 1.94
C LEU A 61 1.37 4.20 0.70
N GLY A 62 0.73 3.82 -0.40
CA GLY A 62 0.58 4.61 -1.62
C GLY A 62 -0.81 5.23 -1.73
N ILE A 63 -0.88 6.43 -2.32
CA ILE A 63 -2.12 7.21 -2.48
C ILE A 63 -2.19 7.62 -3.95
N SER A 64 -3.31 7.35 -4.62
CA SER A 64 -3.50 7.74 -6.02
C SER A 64 -3.77 9.23 -6.18
N HIS A 65 -3.70 9.71 -7.41
CA HIS A 65 -4.04 11.09 -7.73
C HIS A 65 -5.51 11.41 -7.39
N GLY A 66 -6.44 10.54 -7.78
CA GLY A 66 -7.86 10.67 -7.44
C GLY A 66 -8.12 10.69 -5.93
N ALA A 67 -7.47 9.79 -5.17
CA ALA A 67 -7.56 9.79 -3.72
C ALA A 67 -6.97 11.05 -3.09
N TRP A 68 -5.83 11.54 -3.59
CA TRP A 68 -5.18 12.77 -3.13
C TRP A 68 -6.13 13.97 -3.22
N GLN A 69 -6.84 14.09 -4.34
CA GLN A 69 -7.85 15.12 -4.55
C GLN A 69 -9.05 14.94 -3.63
N ARG A 70 -9.59 13.72 -3.55
CA ARG A 70 -10.77 13.40 -2.74
C ARG A 70 -10.55 13.64 -1.24
N LEU A 71 -9.33 13.41 -0.76
CA LEU A 71 -8.92 13.62 0.64
C LEU A 71 -8.48 15.06 0.94
N ASP A 72 -8.48 15.95 -0.07
CA ASP A 72 -7.96 17.33 0.01
C ASP A 72 -6.55 17.40 0.64
N LEU A 73 -5.65 16.53 0.16
CA LEU A 73 -4.27 16.47 0.64
C LEU A 73 -3.45 17.71 0.20
N PRO A 74 -2.31 17.98 0.87
CA PRO A 74 -1.56 19.23 0.69
C PRO A 74 -1.22 19.57 -0.76
N LYS A 75 -1.16 20.89 -1.03
CA LYS A 75 -0.74 21.48 -2.30
C LYS A 75 0.60 22.21 -2.14
N PRO A 76 1.46 22.27 -3.17
CA PRO A 76 1.25 21.73 -4.52
C PRO A 76 1.29 20.20 -4.52
N LEU A 77 0.55 19.57 -5.46
CA LEU A 77 0.67 18.13 -5.67
C LEU A 77 2.12 17.78 -6.07
N PRO A 78 2.59 16.56 -5.75
CA PRO A 78 3.82 16.04 -6.35
C PRO A 78 3.75 16.18 -7.87
N ARG A 79 4.83 16.68 -8.49
CA ARG A 79 4.83 17.16 -9.89
C ARG A 79 4.36 16.12 -10.91
N GLU A 80 4.57 14.85 -10.61
CA GLU A 80 4.28 13.72 -11.50
C GLU A 80 3.11 12.85 -10.99
N LEU A 81 2.42 13.28 -9.91
CA LEU A 81 1.24 12.57 -9.41
C LEU A 81 0.06 12.84 -10.33
N ALA A 82 -0.20 11.89 -11.22
CA ALA A 82 -1.34 11.85 -12.13
C ALA A 82 -1.89 10.42 -12.23
N GLU A 83 -3.11 10.27 -12.75
CA GLU A 83 -3.63 8.94 -13.10
C GLU A 83 -2.76 8.28 -14.17
N PHE A 84 -2.58 6.96 -14.07
CA PHE A 84 -1.87 6.20 -15.09
C PHE A 84 -2.62 6.31 -16.43
N ALA A 85 -1.92 6.78 -17.48
CA ALA A 85 -2.47 6.85 -18.82
C ALA A 85 -2.34 5.48 -19.51
N PRO A 86 -3.44 4.84 -19.95
CA PRO A 86 -3.38 3.56 -20.64
C PRO A 86 -2.49 3.62 -21.89
N ILE A 87 -1.64 2.62 -22.07
CA ILE A 87 -0.74 2.52 -23.24
C ILE A 87 -1.28 1.44 -24.17
N LYS A 88 -1.79 1.83 -25.34
CA LYS A 88 -2.33 0.92 -26.36
C LYS A 88 -1.31 0.67 -27.46
N GLY A 89 -0.83 -0.57 -27.56
CA GLY A 89 0.00 -1.04 -28.68
C GLY A 89 -0.81 -1.79 -29.73
N ALA A 90 -0.15 -2.30 -30.77
CA ALA A 90 -0.80 -3.04 -31.85
C ALA A 90 -1.41 -4.39 -31.40
N LYS A 91 -0.81 -5.04 -30.40
CA LYS A 91 -1.24 -6.35 -29.87
C LYS A 91 -1.64 -6.32 -28.39
N HIS A 92 -0.97 -5.50 -27.59
CA HIS A 92 -1.12 -5.47 -26.13
C HIS A 92 -1.54 -4.10 -25.65
N THR A 93 -2.27 -4.05 -24.54
CA THR A 93 -2.67 -2.81 -23.87
C THR A 93 -2.27 -2.88 -22.40
N ALA A 94 -1.53 -1.87 -21.93
CA ALA A 94 -1.38 -1.59 -20.51
C ALA A 94 -2.60 -0.78 -20.07
N VAL A 95 -3.56 -1.43 -19.43
CA VAL A 95 -4.82 -0.82 -19.00
C VAL A 95 -4.61 0.05 -17.75
N ALA A 96 -5.45 1.08 -17.58
CA ALA A 96 -5.57 1.78 -16.30
C ALA A 96 -6.70 1.15 -15.49
N THR A 97 -6.42 0.79 -14.25
CA THR A 97 -7.39 0.27 -13.29
C THR A 97 -7.45 1.19 -12.08
N ARG A 98 -8.65 1.37 -11.51
CA ARG A 98 -8.85 2.27 -10.36
C ARG A 98 -8.27 1.64 -9.09
N GLY A 99 -7.46 2.41 -8.37
CA GLY A 99 -7.03 2.14 -7.01
C GLY A 99 -6.88 3.46 -6.26
N ASP A 100 -7.53 3.62 -5.10
CA ASP A 100 -7.44 4.84 -4.29
C ASP A 100 -6.25 4.78 -3.31
N VAL A 101 -6.08 3.61 -2.68
CA VAL A 101 -5.02 3.31 -1.72
C VAL A 101 -4.33 2.02 -2.10
N HIS A 102 -2.99 2.01 -2.07
CA HIS A 102 -2.18 0.82 -2.24
C HIS A 102 -1.38 0.54 -0.96
N LEU A 103 -1.44 -0.69 -0.48
CA LEU A 103 -0.66 -1.16 0.66
C LEU A 103 0.28 -2.25 0.18
N HIS A 104 1.58 -2.05 0.39
CA HIS A 104 2.61 -3.04 0.11
C HIS A 104 3.22 -3.50 1.42
N LEU A 105 2.87 -4.72 1.83
CA LEU A 105 3.35 -5.34 3.04
C LEU A 105 4.46 -6.35 2.71
N ARG A 106 5.55 -6.37 3.46
CA ARG A 106 6.64 -7.34 3.29
C ARG A 106 7.18 -7.81 4.63
N ALA A 107 7.56 -9.08 4.73
CA ALA A 107 8.18 -9.68 5.92
C ALA A 107 8.82 -11.04 5.59
N GLU A 108 9.74 -11.50 6.44
CA GLU A 108 10.32 -12.84 6.29
C GLU A 108 9.33 -13.96 6.61
N GLN A 109 8.39 -13.75 7.53
CA GLN A 109 7.34 -14.71 7.85
C GLN A 109 5.96 -14.21 7.38
N GLN A 110 5.25 -15.09 6.67
CA GLN A 110 3.92 -14.80 6.14
C GLN A 110 2.87 -14.56 7.25
N SER A 111 2.98 -15.24 8.40
CA SER A 111 2.08 -15.03 9.55
C SER A 111 2.03 -13.58 10.02
N VAL A 112 3.19 -12.91 10.04
CA VAL A 112 3.28 -11.48 10.41
C VAL A 112 2.50 -10.62 9.42
N LEU A 113 2.54 -10.98 8.12
CA LEU A 113 1.79 -10.27 7.09
C LEU A 113 0.29 -10.47 7.23
N TYR A 114 -0.16 -11.68 7.53
CA TYR A 114 -1.57 -11.95 7.78
C TYR A 114 -2.11 -11.11 8.93
N ASP A 115 -1.38 -11.04 10.05
CA ASP A 115 -1.79 -10.21 11.19
C ASP A 115 -1.84 -8.73 10.82
N MET A 116 -0.84 -8.21 10.10
CA MET A 116 -0.81 -6.82 9.65
C MET A 116 -1.96 -6.50 8.69
N ALA A 117 -2.20 -7.39 7.71
CA ALA A 117 -3.28 -7.24 6.74
C ALA A 117 -4.65 -7.28 7.41
N ALA A 118 -4.87 -8.17 8.38
CA ALA A 118 -6.14 -8.25 9.11
C ALA A 118 -6.49 -6.93 9.81
N VAL A 119 -5.54 -6.31 10.53
CA VAL A 119 -5.79 -5.02 11.21
C VAL A 119 -6.03 -3.88 10.20
N LEU A 120 -5.36 -3.89 9.06
CA LEU A 120 -5.59 -2.91 7.98
C LEU A 120 -6.98 -3.08 7.35
N THR A 121 -7.38 -4.33 7.09
CA THR A 121 -8.70 -4.70 6.56
C THR A 121 -9.82 -4.28 7.50
N ASP A 122 -9.70 -4.56 8.80
CA ASP A 122 -10.71 -4.18 9.81
C ASP A 122 -10.93 -2.66 9.84
N LEU A 123 -9.85 -1.88 9.70
CA LEU A 123 -9.94 -0.43 9.67
C LEU A 123 -10.59 0.10 8.37
N LEU A 124 -10.29 -0.51 7.23
CA LEU A 124 -10.68 0.00 5.90
C LEU A 124 -12.06 -0.45 5.46
N THR A 125 -12.47 -1.68 5.77
CA THR A 125 -13.74 -2.28 5.33
C THR A 125 -14.98 -1.40 5.54
N PRO A 126 -15.10 -0.61 6.63
CA PRO A 126 -16.24 0.29 6.79
C PRO A 126 -16.34 1.38 5.70
N ALA A 127 -15.22 1.80 5.10
CA ALA A 127 -15.13 2.99 4.25
C ALA A 127 -14.50 2.78 2.87
N ALA A 128 -13.93 1.60 2.62
CA ALA A 128 -13.32 1.21 1.36
C ALA A 128 -13.59 -0.26 1.07
N ASP A 129 -13.53 -0.62 -0.20
CA ASP A 129 -13.62 -1.99 -0.68
C ASP A 129 -12.24 -2.44 -1.17
N CYS A 130 -11.82 -3.64 -0.75
CA CYS A 130 -10.61 -4.27 -1.28
C CYS A 130 -10.93 -4.78 -2.68
N VAL A 131 -10.27 -4.23 -3.70
CA VAL A 131 -10.50 -4.60 -5.10
C VAL A 131 -9.47 -5.58 -5.62
N GLU A 132 -8.32 -5.70 -4.95
CA GLU A 132 -7.27 -6.65 -5.29
C GLU A 132 -6.47 -6.99 -4.03
N GLU A 133 -6.21 -8.28 -3.81
CA GLU A 133 -5.31 -8.76 -2.77
C GLU A 133 -4.45 -9.91 -3.33
N VAL A 134 -3.14 -9.69 -3.41
CA VAL A 134 -2.19 -10.64 -3.99
C VAL A 134 -1.14 -11.01 -2.96
N HIS A 135 -0.98 -12.31 -2.72
CA HIS A 135 0.03 -12.87 -1.83
C HIS A 135 1.20 -13.38 -2.65
N GLY A 136 2.34 -12.70 -2.52
CA GLY A 136 3.57 -13.05 -3.21
C GLY A 136 4.56 -13.75 -2.28
N PHE A 137 5.44 -14.55 -2.89
CA PHE A 137 6.51 -15.27 -2.21
C PHE A 137 7.80 -15.17 -3.04
N ARG A 138 8.94 -15.23 -2.37
CA ARG A 138 10.23 -15.35 -3.04
C ARG A 138 10.34 -16.75 -3.63
N TYR A 139 10.70 -16.81 -4.91
CA TYR A 139 10.90 -18.08 -5.61
C TYR A 139 12.39 -18.37 -5.77
N TRP A 140 12.85 -19.48 -5.17
CA TRP A 140 14.26 -19.90 -5.15
C TRP A 140 15.21 -18.75 -4.74
N ASP A 141 16.26 -18.53 -5.52
CA ASP A 141 17.28 -17.49 -5.37
C ASP A 141 16.77 -16.08 -5.73
N GLY A 142 15.46 -15.87 -5.91
CA GLY A 142 14.84 -14.58 -6.24
C GLY A 142 14.38 -14.48 -7.70
N ARG A 143 13.94 -15.59 -8.29
CA ARG A 143 13.49 -15.68 -9.67
C ARG A 143 12.03 -15.27 -9.83
N SER A 144 11.65 -14.95 -11.06
CA SER A 144 10.25 -14.99 -11.47
C SER A 144 9.71 -16.43 -11.47
N ILE A 145 8.39 -16.57 -11.54
CA ILE A 145 7.72 -17.89 -11.67
C ILE A 145 7.98 -18.58 -13.03
N LEU A 146 8.53 -17.85 -14.00
CA LEU A 146 8.93 -18.32 -15.33
C LEU A 146 10.40 -18.71 -15.35
#